data_AF-Q4SYZ0-F1
#
_entry.id   AF-Q4SYZ0-F1
#
_cell.length_a   1.000
_cell.length_b   1.000
_cell.length_c   1.000
_cell.angle_alpha   90.00
_cell.angle_beta   90.00
_cell.angle_gamma   90.00
#
_symmetry.space_group_name_H-M   'P 1'
#
loop_
_entity.id
_entity.type
_entity.pdbx_description
1 polymer ?
#
loop_
_entity_poly.entity_id
_entity_poly.type
_entity_poly.pdbx_seq_one_letter_code
_entity_poly.pdbx_strand_id
1 'polypeptide(L)'
;YVADMRKQARQLENELDLKLVSFSKLCTSYSSCRDGTRRDTFSYAALMHTLQRHRDILQDYTHEFHKTKRNFLAIREREDLLGSVRKDIESYKSGSGVNNRRTELFLKEHEHLRNSERLMDDTISIAMATKENMTSQRGMLKSIQSRVNTLANRFPTINNLIQRINLRKRRDSLILGSVIGLCTILLLLYALH
;
A
#
# COMPACT_ATOMS: atom_id res chain seq x y z
N TYR A 1 46.23 4.08 10.63
CA TYR A 1 45.00 4.52 9.93
C TYR A 1 43.96 5.13 10.89
N VAL A 2 43.37 4.38 11.83
CA VAL A 2 42.33 4.93 12.76
C VAL A 2 42.86 6.05 13.67
N ALA A 3 44.10 5.95 14.14
CA ALA A 3 44.72 7.00 14.95
C ALA A 3 44.94 8.31 14.18
N ASP A 4 45.15 8.22 12.86
CA ASP A 4 45.41 9.35 11.98
C ASP A 4 44.10 10.10 11.65
N MET A 5 43.03 9.34 11.37
CA MET A 5 41.66 9.86 11.26
C MET A 5 41.20 10.58 12.54
N ARG A 6 41.59 10.08 13.72
CA ARG A 6 41.30 10.74 15.01
C ARG A 6 42.05 12.07 15.16
N LYS A 7 43.29 12.17 14.67
CA LYS A 7 44.04 13.43 14.70
C LYS A 7 43.43 14.45 13.74
N GLN A 8 43.08 14.03 12.53
CA GLN A 8 42.41 14.91 11.55
C GLN A 8 41.05 15.40 12.06
N ALA A 9 40.23 14.53 12.68
CA ALA A 9 38.95 14.93 13.25
C ALA A 9 39.11 15.98 14.36
N ARG A 10 40.10 15.84 15.24
CA ARG A 10 40.38 16.83 16.29
C ARG A 10 40.91 18.15 15.72
N GLN A 11 41.70 18.11 14.65
CA GLN A 11 42.17 19.31 13.97
C GLN A 11 41.00 20.08 13.34
N LEU A 12 40.07 19.38 12.70
CA LEU A 12 38.86 20.00 12.15
C LEU A 12 37.96 20.61 13.25
N GLU A 13 37.79 19.92 14.38
CA GLU A 13 37.04 20.43 15.54
C GLU A 13 37.66 21.72 16.09
N ASN A 14 38.99 21.73 16.27
CA ASN A 14 39.70 22.92 16.73
C ASN A 14 39.59 24.09 15.74
N GLU A 15 39.65 23.83 14.43
CA GLU A 15 39.52 24.86 13.41
C GLU A 15 38.11 25.45 13.35
N LEU A 16 37.09 24.60 13.54
CA LEU A 16 35.69 25.01 13.61
C LEU A 16 35.44 25.92 14.82
N ASP A 17 35.93 25.54 16.01
CA ASP A 17 35.81 26.32 17.23
C ASP A 17 36.52 27.68 17.10
N LEU A 18 37.71 27.71 16.50
CA LEU A 18 38.44 28.96 16.26
C LEU A 18 37.68 29.91 15.32
N LYS A 19 37.06 29.38 14.26
CA LYS A 19 36.22 30.18 13.34
C LYS A 19 34.94 30.67 14.02
N LEU A 20 34.34 29.87 14.90
CA LEU A 20 33.16 30.26 15.67
C LEU A 20 33.47 31.39 16.66
N VAL A 21 34.61 31.32 17.34
CA VAL A 21 35.08 32.35 18.26
C VAL A 21 35.44 33.65 17.53
N SER A 22 36.14 33.58 16.39
CA SER A 22 36.49 34.78 15.61
C SER A 22 35.25 35.46 15.03
N PHE A 23 34.26 34.69 14.58
CA PHE A 23 32.97 35.20 14.14
C PHE A 23 32.16 35.83 15.28
N SER A 24 32.14 35.21 16.47
CA SER A 24 31.51 35.80 17.66
C SER A 24 32.14 37.14 18.04
N LYS A 25 33.48 37.27 17.95
CA LYS A 25 34.19 38.53 18.23
C LYS A 25 33.82 39.61 17.23
N LEU A 26 33.75 39.29 15.94
CA LEU A 26 33.30 40.22 14.90
C LEU A 26 31.89 40.74 15.17
N CYS A 27 30.97 39.86 15.59
CA CYS A 27 29.62 40.24 15.96
C CYS A 27 29.59 41.22 17.14
N THR A 28 30.33 40.94 18.22
CA THR A 28 30.40 41.82 19.39
C THR A 28 31.07 43.17 19.06
N SER A 29 32.14 43.17 18.26
CA SER A 29 32.79 44.41 17.82
C SER A 29 31.86 45.28 16.98
N TYR A 30 31.04 44.70 16.10
CA TYR A 30 30.06 45.44 15.32
C TYR A 30 28.93 46.02 16.19
N SER A 31 28.57 45.37 17.29
CA SER A 31 27.63 45.91 18.29
C SER A 31 28.19 47.08 19.09
N SER A 32 29.50 47.13 19.33
CA SER A 32 30.14 48.22 20.09
C SER A 32 30.33 49.50 19.26
N CYS A 33 30.29 49.39 17.93
CA CYS A 33 30.31 50.52 17.02
C CYS A 33 28.86 50.98 16.79
N ARG A 34 28.51 52.18 17.26
CA ARG A 34 27.38 53.04 16.80
C ARG A 34 26.21 53.23 17.76
N ASP A 35 26.52 53.79 18.93
CA ASP A 35 25.61 54.61 19.73
C ASP A 35 25.47 56.02 19.12
N GLY A 36 24.82 56.18 17.95
CA GLY A 36 24.84 57.50 17.30
C GLY A 36 23.91 57.85 16.13
N THR A 37 22.99 57.00 15.63
CA THR A 37 22.07 57.47 14.56
C THR A 37 20.70 56.77 14.58
N ARG A 38 19.68 57.55 14.91
CA ARG A 38 18.34 57.14 15.39
C ARG A 38 17.28 57.02 14.28
N ARG A 39 17.64 56.50 13.09
CA ARG A 39 16.70 56.34 11.95
C ARG A 39 16.71 54.99 11.20
N ASP A 40 17.62 54.06 11.51
CA ASP A 40 17.68 52.72 10.86
C ASP A 40 17.26 51.56 11.79
N THR A 41 16.51 51.86 12.85
CA THR A 41 16.28 50.95 13.98
C THR A 41 15.54 49.67 13.61
N PHE A 42 14.64 49.71 12.61
CA PHE A 42 13.80 48.56 12.23
C PHE A 42 14.55 47.52 11.37
N SER A 43 15.33 47.97 10.38
CA SER A 43 16.16 47.09 9.53
C SER A 43 17.33 46.49 10.33
N TYR A 44 17.89 47.27 11.26
CA TYR A 44 18.94 46.82 12.16
C TYR A 44 18.46 45.77 13.17
N ALA A 45 17.27 45.96 13.77
CA ALA A 45 16.67 44.95 14.65
C ALA A 45 16.45 43.60 13.94
N ALA A 46 16.03 43.63 12.67
CA ALA A 46 15.88 42.43 11.85
C ALA A 46 17.22 41.75 11.56
N LEU A 47 18.28 42.52 11.25
CA LEU A 47 19.62 41.99 11.02
C LEU A 47 20.24 41.40 12.31
N MET A 48 20.10 42.10 13.44
CA MET A 48 20.57 41.62 14.75
C MET A 48 19.86 40.33 15.15
N HIS A 49 18.54 40.28 14.96
CA HIS A 49 17.77 39.06 15.23
C HIS A 49 18.19 37.91 14.30
N THR A 50 18.53 38.20 13.04
CA THR A 50 19.04 37.20 12.09
C THR A 50 20.42 36.68 12.50
N LEU A 51 21.34 37.56 12.91
CA LEU A 51 22.68 37.18 13.38
C LEU A 51 22.65 36.41 14.70
N GLN A 52 21.82 36.84 15.65
CA GLN A 52 21.59 36.14 16.90
C GLN A 52 21.02 34.74 16.64
N ARG A 53 20.05 34.62 15.72
CA ARG A 53 19.52 33.33 15.28
C ARG A 53 20.60 32.44 14.66
N HIS A 54 21.52 32.98 13.86
CA HIS A 54 22.64 32.20 13.33
C HIS A 54 23.58 31.70 14.44
N ARG A 55 23.80 32.50 15.49
CA ARG A 55 24.58 32.09 16.66
C ARG A 55 23.91 30.94 17.40
N ASP A 56 22.61 31.05 17.64
CA ASP A 56 21.83 30.03 18.35
C ASP A 56 21.82 28.72 17.54
N ILE A 57 21.60 28.82 16.22
CA ILE A 57 21.64 27.67 15.31
C ILE A 57 23.02 26.97 15.33
N LEU A 58 24.11 27.73 15.27
CA LEU A 58 25.46 27.16 15.31
C LEU A 58 25.74 26.48 16.65
N GLN A 59 25.32 27.10 17.75
CA GLN A 59 25.47 26.53 19.08
C GLN A 59 24.68 25.22 19.23
N ASP A 60 23.45 25.18 18.72
CA ASP A 60 22.61 23.98 18.70
C ASP A 60 23.23 22.86 17.86
N TYR A 61 23.77 23.19 16.67
CA TYR A 61 24.48 22.21 15.84
C TYR A 61 25.71 21.64 16.54
N THR A 62 26.49 22.48 17.23
CA THR A 62 27.65 22.03 18.01
C THR A 62 27.22 21.12 19.14
N HIS A 63 26.15 21.46 19.86
CA HIS A 63 25.63 20.63 20.94
C HIS A 63 25.15 19.26 20.44
N GLU A 64 24.35 19.25 19.37
CA GLU A 64 23.83 18.02 18.78
C GLU A 64 24.94 17.16 18.17
N PHE A 65 25.97 17.76 17.59
CA PHE A 65 27.16 17.02 17.13
C PHE A 65 27.87 16.32 18.28
N HIS A 66 28.12 17.03 19.39
CA HIS A 66 28.75 16.43 20.57
C HIS A 66 27.90 15.32 21.20
N LYS A 67 26.58 15.51 21.27
CA LYS A 67 25.64 14.50 21.75
C LYS A 67 25.68 13.25 20.88
N THR A 68 25.68 13.42 19.56
CA THR A 68 25.77 12.32 18.58
C THR A 68 27.10 11.59 18.70
N LYS A 69 28.21 12.33 18.81
CA LYS A 69 29.56 11.78 19.00
C LYS A 69 29.66 10.94 20.29
N ARG A 70 29.14 11.45 21.41
CA ARG A 70 29.11 10.71 22.68
C ARG A 70 28.26 9.44 22.58
N ASN A 71 27.09 9.52 21.94
CA ASN A 71 26.22 8.36 21.73
C ASN A 71 26.91 7.29 20.87
N PHE A 72 27.55 7.69 19.77
CA PHE A 72 28.30 6.78 18.91
C PHE A 72 29.44 6.08 19.68
N LEU A 73 30.19 6.82 20.49
CA LEU A 73 31.25 6.24 21.31
C LEU A 73 30.70 5.27 22.36
N ALA A 74 29.60 5.61 23.03
CA ALA A 74 28.96 4.73 24.02
C ALA A 74 28.44 3.44 23.38
N ILE A 75 27.84 3.52 22.18
CA ILE A 75 27.42 2.34 21.41
C ILE A 75 28.62 1.49 21.02
N ARG A 76 29.71 2.11 20.56
CA ARG A 76 30.93 1.39 20.19
C ARG A 76 31.61 0.71 21.38
N GLU A 77 31.69 1.37 22.53
CA GLU A 77 32.23 0.77 23.75
C GLU A 77 31.37 -0.40 24.22
N ARG A 78 30.03 -0.26 24.12
CA ARG A 78 29.09 -1.35 24.36
C ARG A 78 29.32 -2.50 23.37
N GLU A 79 29.56 -2.22 22.09
CA GLU A 79 29.87 -3.24 21.09
C GLU A 79 31.21 -3.93 21.34
N ASP A 80 32.25 -3.21 21.76
CA ASP A 80 33.55 -3.79 22.11
C ASP A 80 33.40 -4.73 23.32
N LEU A 81 32.64 -4.32 24.34
CA LEU A 81 32.32 -5.14 25.51
C LEU A 81 31.45 -6.36 25.16
N LEU A 82 30.37 -6.17 24.41
CA LEU A 82 29.47 -7.25 23.98
C LEU A 82 30.11 -8.17 22.94
N GLY A 83 31.02 -7.66 22.11
CA GLY A 83 31.79 -8.42 21.14
C GLY A 83 32.74 -9.39 21.83
N SER A 84 33.39 -8.96 22.91
CA SER A 84 34.18 -9.85 23.78
C SER A 84 33.30 -10.94 24.40
N VAL A 85 32.18 -10.55 25.03
CA VAL A 85 31.26 -11.52 25.66
C VAL A 85 30.68 -12.49 24.62
N ARG A 86 30.30 -12.02 23.43
CA ARG A 86 29.79 -12.88 22.35
C ARG A 86 30.86 -13.84 21.85
N LYS A 87 32.11 -13.40 21.74
CA LYS A 87 33.25 -14.25 21.35
C LYS A 87 33.56 -15.29 22.42
N ASP A 88 33.46 -14.94 23.69
CA ASP A 88 33.66 -15.85 24.82
C ASP A 88 32.52 -16.87 24.93
N ILE A 89 31.27 -16.43 24.75
CA ILE A 89 30.07 -17.31 24.66
C ILE A 89 30.17 -18.23 23.46
N GLU A 90 30.58 -17.73 22.28
CA GLU A 90 30.77 -18.54 21.10
C GLU A 90 31.89 -19.56 21.30
N SER A 91 32.97 -19.19 21.97
CA SER A 91 34.08 -20.11 22.31
C SER A 91 33.63 -21.19 23.29
N TYR A 92 32.83 -20.85 24.30
CA TYR A 92 32.25 -21.80 25.25
C TYR A 92 31.20 -22.72 24.60
N LYS A 93 30.33 -22.15 23.76
CA LYS A 93 29.31 -22.89 22.99
C LYS A 93 29.94 -23.78 21.91
N SER A 94 31.03 -23.36 21.28
CA SER A 94 31.75 -24.16 20.28
C SER A 94 32.56 -25.30 20.91
N GLY A 95 33.02 -25.14 22.16
CA GLY A 95 33.70 -26.18 22.93
C GLY A 95 32.79 -27.31 23.44
N SER A 96 31.46 -27.14 23.49
CA SER A 96 30.50 -28.15 23.99
C SER A 96 29.23 -28.35 23.14
N GLY A 97 29.06 -27.65 22.02
CA GLY A 97 27.73 -27.41 21.41
C GLY A 97 27.45 -28.03 20.04
N VAL A 98 28.19 -29.02 19.56
CA VAL A 98 27.82 -29.73 18.30
C VAL A 98 26.40 -30.32 18.40
N ASN A 99 26.01 -30.81 19.59
CA ASN A 99 24.67 -31.30 19.85
C ASN A 99 23.65 -30.18 20.06
N ASN A 100 24.04 -29.07 20.70
CA ASN A 100 23.13 -27.96 21.03
C ASN A 100 22.73 -27.14 19.79
N ARG A 101 23.63 -26.97 18.81
CA ARG A 101 23.29 -26.29 17.55
C ARG A 101 22.21 -27.01 16.75
N ARG A 102 22.20 -28.34 16.80
CA ARG A 102 21.18 -29.17 16.16
C ARG A 102 19.85 -29.07 16.89
N THR A 103 19.86 -29.12 18.22
CA THR A 103 18.66 -28.96 19.05
C THR A 103 18.02 -27.57 18.90
N GLU A 104 18.81 -26.49 18.86
CA GLU A 104 18.31 -25.13 18.62
C GLU A 104 17.67 -24.98 17.23
N LEU A 105 18.23 -25.65 16.22
CA LEU A 105 17.67 -25.65 14.87
C LEU A 105 16.31 -26.36 14.82
N PHE A 106 16.18 -27.50 15.48
CA PHE A 106 14.90 -28.21 15.59
C PHE A 106 13.86 -27.43 16.39
N LEU A 107 14.25 -26.77 17.48
CA LEU A 107 13.34 -25.92 18.27
C LEU A 107 12.82 -24.74 17.44
N LYS A 108 13.70 -24.10 16.67
CA LYS A 108 13.32 -23.02 15.75
C LYS A 108 12.39 -23.53 14.65
N GLU A 109 12.69 -24.69 14.07
CA GLU A 109 11.82 -25.33 13.06
C GLU A 109 10.44 -25.67 13.63
N HIS A 110 10.37 -26.16 14.87
CA HIS A 110 9.12 -26.45 15.56
C HIS A 110 8.27 -25.20 15.80
N GLU A 111 8.90 -24.06 16.10
CA GLU A 111 8.22 -22.77 16.18
C GLU A 111 7.65 -22.34 14.82
N HIS A 112 8.40 -22.51 13.74
CA HIS A 112 7.93 -22.24 12.37
C HIS A 112 6.77 -23.16 11.97
N LEU A 113 6.84 -24.45 12.30
CA LEU A 113 5.76 -25.42 12.09
C LEU A 113 4.47 -25.00 12.80
N ARG A 114 4.57 -24.62 14.08
CA ARG A 114 3.42 -24.16 14.87
C ARG A 114 2.85 -22.84 14.34
N ASN A 115 3.69 -21.95 13.82
CA ASN A 115 3.21 -20.74 13.14
C ASN A 115 2.51 -21.07 11.81
N SER A 116 3.06 -22.01 11.05
CA SER A 116 2.47 -22.50 9.79
C SER A 116 1.14 -23.21 10.01
N GLU A 117 1.00 -23.95 11.11
CA GLU A 117 -0.23 -24.66 11.48
C GLU A 117 -1.40 -23.68 11.68
N ARG A 118 -1.16 -22.56 12.36
CA ARG A 118 -2.18 -21.51 12.54
C ARG A 118 -2.62 -20.88 11.22
N LEU A 119 -1.65 -20.62 10.33
CA LEU A 119 -1.96 -20.08 8.99
C LEU A 119 -2.73 -21.10 8.14
N MET A 120 -2.45 -22.40 8.30
CA MET A 120 -3.23 -23.46 7.69
C MET A 120 -4.66 -23.47 8.21
N ASP A 121 -4.88 -23.35 9.52
CA ASP A 121 -6.24 -23.27 10.07
C ASP A 121 -7.03 -22.08 9.51
N ASP A 122 -6.40 -20.91 9.38
CA ASP A 122 -7.02 -19.73 8.77
C ASP A 122 -7.38 -19.97 7.31
N THR A 123 -6.48 -20.58 6.53
CA THR A 123 -6.77 -20.90 5.11
C THR A 123 -7.84 -21.97 4.96
N ILE A 124 -7.90 -22.96 5.86
CA ILE A 124 -8.96 -23.96 5.92
C ILE A 124 -10.30 -23.30 6.23
N SER A 125 -10.33 -22.37 7.19
CA SER A 125 -11.54 -21.60 7.54
C SER A 125 -12.06 -20.79 6.34
N ILE A 126 -11.17 -20.05 5.66
CA ILE A 126 -11.52 -19.28 4.46
C ILE A 126 -12.02 -20.20 3.34
N ALA A 127 -11.36 -21.35 3.14
CA ALA A 127 -11.77 -22.33 2.14
C ALA A 127 -13.14 -22.96 2.47
N MET A 128 -13.41 -23.28 3.73
CA MET A 128 -14.70 -23.80 4.18
C MET A 128 -15.82 -22.77 3.99
N ALA A 129 -15.61 -21.51 4.38
CA ALA A 129 -16.55 -20.42 4.16
C ALA A 129 -16.82 -20.20 2.65
N THR A 130 -15.78 -20.28 1.83
CA THR A 130 -15.91 -20.17 0.36
C THR A 130 -16.68 -21.35 -0.22
N LYS A 131 -16.40 -22.58 0.22
CA LYS A 131 -17.12 -23.80 -0.20
C LYS A 131 -18.60 -23.75 0.16
N GLU A 132 -18.93 -23.27 1.35
CA GLU A 132 -20.32 -23.08 1.79
C GLU A 132 -21.03 -22.07 0.88
N ASN A 133 -20.41 -20.90 0.64
CA ASN A 133 -20.93 -19.88 -0.27
C ASN A 133 -21.15 -20.41 -1.69
N MET A 134 -20.23 -21.22 -2.23
CA MET A 134 -20.37 -21.85 -3.55
C MET A 134 -21.49 -22.91 -3.59
N THR A 135 -21.69 -23.66 -2.50
CA THR A 135 -22.75 -24.67 -2.40
C THR A 135 -24.12 -23.98 -2.38
N SER A 136 -24.26 -22.88 -1.64
CA SER A 136 -25.45 -22.04 -1.63
C SER A 136 -25.72 -21.40 -2.99
N GLN A 137 -24.69 -20.87 -3.67
CA GLN A 137 -24.80 -20.37 -5.04
C GLN A 137 -25.26 -21.47 -6.02
N ARG A 138 -24.77 -22.71 -5.88
CA ARG A 138 -25.22 -23.84 -6.70
C ARG A 138 -26.71 -24.13 -6.51
N GLY A 139 -27.22 -24.02 -5.28
CA GLY A 139 -28.65 -24.12 -4.99
C GLY A 139 -29.47 -23.03 -5.70
N MET A 140 -28.99 -21.78 -5.63
CA MET A 140 -29.58 -20.65 -6.34
C MET A 140 -29.58 -20.84 -7.86
N LEU A 141 -28.46 -21.27 -8.45
CA LEU A 141 -28.36 -21.56 -9.89
C LEU A 141 -29.30 -22.68 -10.33
N LYS A 142 -29.44 -23.75 -9.54
CA LYS A 142 -30.45 -24.80 -9.81
C LYS A 142 -31.87 -24.25 -9.78
N SER A 143 -32.18 -23.35 -8.84
CA SER A 143 -33.50 -22.72 -8.77
C SER A 143 -33.78 -21.84 -9.99
N ILE A 144 -32.77 -21.12 -10.48
CA ILE A 144 -32.84 -20.32 -11.72
C ILE A 144 -33.03 -21.25 -12.92
N GLN A 145 -32.23 -22.31 -13.03
CA GLN A 145 -32.35 -23.29 -14.10
C GLN A 145 -33.74 -23.93 -14.12
N SER A 146 -34.34 -24.24 -12.97
CA SER A 146 -35.71 -24.75 -12.87
C SER A 146 -36.74 -23.72 -13.37
N ARG A 147 -36.59 -22.44 -12.99
CA ARG A 147 -37.47 -21.35 -13.47
C ARG A 147 -37.32 -21.11 -14.97
N VAL A 148 -36.09 -21.14 -15.49
CA VAL A 148 -35.79 -21.02 -16.91
C VAL A 148 -36.37 -22.20 -17.69
N ASN A 149 -36.22 -23.44 -17.21
CA ASN A 149 -36.87 -24.60 -17.83
C ASN A 149 -38.40 -24.49 -17.80
N THR A 150 -38.97 -23.96 -16.71
CA THR A 150 -40.41 -23.71 -16.63
C THR A 150 -40.85 -22.66 -17.66
N LEU A 151 -40.07 -21.61 -17.88
CA LEU A 151 -40.33 -20.60 -18.90
C LEU A 151 -40.13 -21.14 -20.32
N ALA A 152 -39.10 -21.95 -20.55
CA ALA A 152 -38.84 -22.64 -21.81
C ALA A 152 -40.01 -23.54 -22.22
N ASN A 153 -40.59 -24.26 -21.26
CA ASN A 153 -41.78 -25.09 -21.46
C ASN A 153 -43.06 -24.28 -21.72
N ARG A 154 -43.08 -22.97 -21.40
CA ARG A 154 -44.22 -22.06 -21.66
C ARG A 154 -44.09 -21.30 -22.99
N PHE A 155 -42.88 -21.16 -23.54
CA PHE A 155 -42.66 -20.56 -24.86
C PHE A 155 -43.42 -21.26 -26.02
N PRO A 156 -43.53 -22.60 -26.12
CA PRO A 156 -44.34 -23.23 -27.17
C PRO A 156 -45.85 -22.95 -27.00
N THR A 157 -46.32 -22.70 -25.77
CA THR A 157 -47.70 -22.29 -25.48
C THR A 157 -47.95 -20.84 -25.91
N ILE A 158 -46.98 -19.95 -25.69
CA ILE A 158 -46.99 -18.57 -26.18
C ILE A 158 -46.94 -18.54 -27.72
N ASN A 159 -46.12 -19.40 -28.34
CA ASN A 159 -46.09 -19.56 -29.79
C ASN A 159 -47.43 -20.08 -30.35
N ASN A 160 -48.13 -20.98 -29.63
CA ASN A 160 -49.49 -21.38 -29.99
C ASN A 160 -50.49 -20.22 -29.90
N LEU A 161 -50.38 -19.34 -28.90
CA LEU A 161 -51.22 -18.16 -28.76
C LEU A 161 -50.96 -17.13 -29.88
N ILE A 162 -49.68 -16.88 -30.20
CA ILE A 162 -49.25 -16.04 -31.32
C ILE A 162 -49.67 -16.63 -32.68
N GLN A 163 -49.57 -17.95 -32.86
CA GLN A 163 -50.09 -18.64 -34.04
C GLN A 163 -51.62 -18.53 -34.13
N ARG A 164 -52.35 -18.72 -33.03
CA ARG A 164 -53.82 -18.59 -33.04
C ARG A 164 -54.28 -17.17 -33.33
N ILE A 165 -53.55 -16.16 -32.88
CA ILE A 165 -53.80 -14.75 -33.23
C ILE A 165 -53.57 -14.51 -34.73
N ASN A 166 -52.50 -15.04 -35.32
CA ASN A 166 -52.21 -14.87 -36.75
C ASN A 166 -53.15 -15.68 -37.67
N LEU A 167 -53.68 -16.82 -37.21
CA LEU A 167 -54.61 -17.64 -38.00
C LEU A 167 -55.98 -17.00 -38.18
N ARG A 168 -56.47 -16.21 -37.21
CA ARG A 168 -57.74 -15.47 -37.38
C ARG A 168 -57.61 -14.41 -38.48
N LYS A 169 -56.48 -13.68 -38.50
CA LYS A 169 -56.19 -12.65 -39.52
C LYS A 169 -56.01 -13.23 -40.93
N ARG A 170 -55.47 -14.45 -41.06
CA ARG A 170 -55.36 -15.15 -42.35
C ARG A 170 -56.70 -15.63 -42.91
N ARG A 171 -57.63 -16.09 -42.07
CA ARG A 171 -58.95 -16.55 -42.53
C ARG A 171 -59.76 -15.41 -43.16
N ASP A 172 -59.77 -14.25 -42.51
CA ASP A 172 -60.52 -13.09 -43.00
C ASP A 172 -59.95 -12.59 -44.35
N SER A 173 -58.62 -12.60 -44.52
CA SER A 173 -57.98 -12.21 -45.79
C SER A 173 -58.22 -13.21 -46.93
N LEU A 174 -58.37 -14.50 -46.64
CA LEU A 174 -58.59 -15.54 -47.65
C LEU A 174 -60.04 -15.49 -48.16
N ILE A 175 -61.01 -15.28 -47.27
CA ILE A 175 -62.41 -15.06 -47.63
C ILE A 175 -62.54 -13.81 -48.49
N LEU A 176 -61.94 -12.69 -48.09
CA LEU A 176 -61.98 -11.44 -48.85
C LEU A 176 -61.37 -11.60 -50.26
N GLY A 177 -60.21 -12.26 -50.36
CA GLY A 177 -59.55 -12.53 -51.64
C GLY A 177 -60.37 -13.43 -52.57
N SER A 178 -61.03 -14.46 -52.02
CA SER A 178 -61.89 -15.37 -52.80
C SER A 178 -63.09 -14.65 -53.40
N VAL A 179 -63.74 -13.76 -52.64
CA VAL A 179 -64.90 -12.99 -53.13
C VAL A 179 -64.48 -12.05 -54.25
N ILE A 180 -63.38 -11.31 -54.07
CA ILE A 180 -62.86 -10.39 -55.10
C ILE A 180 -62.50 -11.17 -56.38
N GLY A 181 -61.79 -12.31 -56.25
CA GLY A 181 -61.39 -13.13 -57.40
C GLY A 181 -62.57 -13.76 -58.14
N LEU A 182 -63.60 -14.24 -57.42
CA LEU A 182 -64.79 -14.80 -58.06
C LEU A 182 -65.58 -13.71 -58.80
N CYS A 183 -65.73 -12.52 -58.19
CA CYS A 183 -66.39 -11.39 -58.82
C CYS A 183 -65.65 -10.90 -60.07
N THR A 184 -64.31 -10.85 -60.06
CA THR A 184 -63.55 -10.45 -61.24
C THR A 184 -63.65 -11.48 -62.37
N ILE A 185 -63.60 -12.79 -62.06
CA ILE A 185 -63.76 -13.86 -63.06
C ILE A 185 -65.15 -13.81 -63.69
N LEU A 186 -66.21 -13.64 -62.90
CA LEU A 186 -67.58 -13.54 -63.41
C LEU A 186 -67.76 -12.31 -64.31
N LEU A 187 -67.20 -11.16 -63.94
CA LEU A 187 -67.22 -9.96 -64.79
C LEU A 187 -66.45 -10.16 -66.09
N LEU A 188 -65.30 -10.84 -66.05
CA LEU A 188 -64.48 -11.09 -67.23
C LEU A 188 -65.17 -12.09 -68.18
N LEU A 189 -65.81 -13.13 -67.65
CA LEU A 189 -66.65 -14.05 -68.42
C LEU A 189 -67.84 -13.31 -69.06
N TYR A 190 -68.52 -12.44 -68.32
CA TYR A 190 -69.62 -11.62 -68.86
C TYR A 190 -69.14 -10.61 -69.91
N ALA A 191 -67.93 -10.05 -69.77
CA ALA A 191 -67.38 -9.13 -70.75
C ALA A 191 -66.88 -9.85 -72.02
N LEU A 192 -66.48 -11.12 -71.92
CA LEU A 192 -66.03 -11.95 -73.04
C LEU A 192 -67.17 -12.72 -73.73
N HIS A 193 -68.34 -12.82 -73.11
CA HIS A 193 -69.51 -13.54 -73.63
C HIS A 193 -70.68 -12.57 -73.88
#